data_AF-A0A1G7V5C9-F1
#
_entry.id   AF-A0A1G7V5C9-F1
#
_cell.length_a   1.000
_cell.length_b   1.000
_cell.length_c   1.000
_cell.angle_alpha   90.00
_cell.angle_beta   90.00
_cell.angle_gamma   90.00
#
_symmetry.space_group_name_H-M   'P 1'
#
loop_
_entity.id
_entity.type
_entity.pdbx_description
1 polymer ?
#
loop_
_entity_poly.entity_id
_entity_poly.type
_entity_poly.pdbx_seq_one_letter_code
_entity_poly.pdbx_strand_id
1 'polypeptide(L)'
;MTTPKRVPVGERTFCVLLLIFSLVVLYQAFMISSFSSISSPGAFPLGISAVLLIASLRVLYELRGKPTDGDGWLTSFKRFKHTHFPRHIVVFTLLAVTYLVAIQWVSFYVSTFLFLMAAVVYLRRGKVLSALFASSALVLAIYLLFTLAFSVYLP
;
A
#
# COMPACT_ATOMS: atom_id res chain seq x y z
N MET A 1 -23.13 13.87 -27.52
CA MET A 1 -22.79 12.44 -27.58
C MET A 1 -21.67 12.18 -26.59
N THR A 2 -21.97 11.62 -25.42
CA THR A 2 -20.95 11.19 -24.46
C THR A 2 -20.37 9.87 -24.96
N THR A 3 -19.15 9.91 -25.49
CA THR A 3 -18.44 8.70 -25.90
C THR A 3 -18.36 7.74 -24.70
N PRO A 4 -18.79 6.47 -24.83
CA PRO A 4 -18.71 5.53 -23.72
C PRO A 4 -17.25 5.37 -23.34
N LYS A 5 -16.94 5.67 -22.07
CA LYS A 5 -15.59 5.54 -21.50
C LYS A 5 -15.16 4.08 -21.61
N ARG A 6 -14.26 3.79 -22.56
CA ARG A 6 -13.71 2.45 -22.76
C ARG A 6 -12.91 2.03 -21.54
N VAL A 7 -13.02 0.76 -21.19
CA VAL A 7 -12.29 0.17 -20.06
C VAL A 7 -10.87 -0.13 -20.51
N PRO A 8 -9.83 0.48 -19.90
CA PRO A 8 -8.45 0.10 -20.17
C PRO A 8 -8.24 -1.41 -20.01
N VAL A 9 -7.50 -1.98 -20.96
CA VAL A 9 -7.26 -3.42 -21.01
C VAL A 9 -6.50 -3.89 -19.77
N GLY A 10 -6.95 -4.98 -19.17
CA GLY A 10 -6.38 -5.54 -17.93
C GLY A 10 -6.94 -4.98 -16.64
N GLU A 11 -7.75 -3.91 -16.67
CA GLU A 11 -8.35 -3.30 -15.48
C GLU A 11 -9.27 -4.28 -14.73
N ARG A 12 -10.07 -5.08 -15.46
CA ARG A 12 -10.91 -6.13 -14.84
C ARG A 12 -10.07 -7.16 -14.10
N THR A 13 -9.03 -7.70 -14.74
CA THR A 13 -8.14 -8.70 -14.14
C THR A 13 -7.45 -8.14 -12.90
N PHE A 14 -7.01 -6.88 -12.96
CA PHE A 14 -6.42 -6.20 -11.81
C PHE A 14 -7.39 -6.00 -10.66
N CYS A 15 -8.61 -5.55 -10.93
CA CYS A 15 -9.62 -5.41 -9.89
C CYS A 15 -9.95 -6.75 -9.24
N VAL A 16 -10.00 -7.84 -10.00
CA VAL A 16 -10.16 -9.19 -9.45
C VAL A 16 -8.97 -9.59 -8.58
N LEU A 17 -7.74 -9.34 -9.03
CA LEU A 17 -6.53 -9.59 -8.23
C LEU A 17 -6.51 -8.77 -6.94
N LEU A 18 -6.88 -7.49 -7.00
CA LEU A 18 -7.00 -6.61 -5.83
C LEU A 18 -8.10 -7.08 -4.88
N LEU A 19 -9.22 -7.56 -5.39
CA LEU A 19 -10.31 -8.12 -4.59
C LEU A 19 -9.81 -9.35 -3.83
N ILE A 20 -9.18 -10.30 -4.52
CA ILE A 20 -8.59 -11.50 -3.89
C ILE A 20 -7.55 -11.08 -2.85
N PHE A 21 -6.65 -10.16 -3.19
CA PHE A 21 -5.64 -9.65 -2.26
C PHE A 21 -6.27 -9.02 -1.01
N SER A 22 -7.32 -8.20 -1.19
CA SER A 22 -8.02 -7.57 -0.06
C SER A 22 -8.67 -8.60 0.86
N LEU A 23 -9.24 -9.68 0.32
CA LEU A 23 -9.81 -10.77 1.11
C LEU A 23 -8.74 -11.51 1.92
N VAL A 24 -7.59 -11.80 1.30
CA VAL A 24 -6.46 -12.43 2.00
C VAL A 24 -5.96 -11.54 3.14
N VAL A 25 -5.75 -10.25 2.89
CA VAL A 25 -5.30 -9.31 3.94
C VAL A 25 -6.35 -9.18 5.04
N LEU A 26 -7.64 -9.12 4.69
CA LEU A 26 -8.73 -9.04 5.67
C LEU A 26 -8.77 -10.29 6.55
N TYR A 27 -8.61 -11.48 5.95
CA TYR A 27 -8.54 -12.74 6.68
C TYR A 27 -7.35 -12.80 7.64
N GLN A 28 -6.16 -12.41 7.17
CA GLN A 28 -4.95 -12.34 7.99
C GLN A 28 -5.12 -11.32 9.14
N ALA A 29 -5.69 -10.15 8.86
CA ALA A 29 -5.95 -9.12 9.87
C ALA A 29 -6.93 -9.61 10.95
N PHE A 30 -7.95 -10.37 10.55
CA PHE A 30 -8.90 -11.01 11.45
C PHE A 30 -8.22 -12.00 12.39
N MET A 31 -7.33 -12.85 11.85
CA MET A 31 -6.56 -13.82 12.63
C MET A 31 -5.63 -13.16 13.66
N ILE A 32 -5.10 -11.97 13.37
CA ILE A 32 -4.16 -11.27 14.27
C ILE A 32 -4.86 -10.67 15.49
N SER A 33 -6.10 -10.17 15.35
CA SER A 33 -6.68 -9.32 16.40
C SER A 33 -8.12 -9.63 16.78
N SER A 34 -8.85 -10.55 16.15
CA SER A 34 -10.17 -11.08 16.57
C SER A 34 -11.13 -10.08 17.27
N PHE A 35 -11.11 -8.79 16.86
CA PHE A 35 -11.82 -7.67 17.50
C PHE A 35 -11.46 -7.33 18.96
N SER A 36 -10.28 -7.68 19.46
CA SER A 36 -9.86 -7.41 20.84
C SER A 36 -9.81 -5.93 21.19
N SER A 37 -9.49 -5.02 20.24
CA SER A 37 -9.59 -3.57 20.42
C SER A 37 -9.42 -2.79 19.10
N ILE A 38 -9.94 -1.55 19.05
CA ILE A 38 -9.76 -0.60 17.92
C ILE A 38 -8.27 -0.23 17.76
N SER A 39 -7.51 -0.26 18.84
CA SER A 39 -6.08 0.04 18.87
C SER A 39 -5.19 -1.21 18.74
N SER A 40 -5.74 -2.32 18.25
CA SER A 40 -4.98 -3.56 18.07
C SER A 40 -4.08 -3.51 16.83
N PRO A 41 -2.97 -4.28 16.81
CA PRO A 41 -2.07 -4.35 15.65
C PRO A 41 -2.76 -4.75 14.33
N GLY A 42 -3.85 -5.53 14.39
CA GLY A 42 -4.64 -5.95 13.24
C GLY A 42 -5.71 -4.93 12.79
N ALA A 43 -6.05 -3.93 13.60
CA ALA A 43 -7.11 -2.97 13.29
C ALA A 43 -6.79 -2.15 12.02
N PHE A 44 -5.53 -1.74 11.85
CA PHE A 44 -5.13 -0.95 10.70
C PHE A 44 -5.14 -1.75 9.38
N PRO A 45 -4.54 -2.96 9.29
CA PRO A 45 -4.73 -3.86 8.14
C PRO A 45 -6.19 -4.18 7.84
N LEU A 46 -7.02 -4.38 8.87
CA LEU A 46 -8.46 -4.65 8.73
C LEU A 46 -9.18 -3.47 8.07
N GLY A 47 -8.94 -2.25 8.55
CA GLY A 47 -9.54 -1.04 7.98
C GLY A 47 -9.15 -0.83 6.52
N ILE A 48 -7.86 -0.94 6.19
CA ILE A 48 -7.37 -0.76 4.80
C ILE A 48 -7.92 -1.84 3.88
N SER A 49 -7.91 -3.11 4.29
CA SER A 49 -8.43 -4.21 3.48
C SER A 49 -9.93 -4.09 3.24
N ALA A 50 -10.71 -3.62 4.22
CA ALA A 50 -12.13 -3.34 4.05
C ALA A 50 -12.38 -2.22 3.01
N VAL A 51 -11.64 -1.11 3.09
CA VAL A 51 -11.74 -0.02 2.09
C VAL A 51 -11.37 -0.52 0.70
N LEU A 52 -10.30 -1.30 0.59
CA LEU A 52 -9.84 -1.88 -0.67
C LEU A 52 -10.86 -2.86 -1.26
N LEU A 53 -11.47 -3.70 -0.42
CA LEU A 53 -12.52 -4.64 -0.80
C LEU A 53 -13.71 -3.88 -1.40
N ILE A 54 -14.24 -2.87 -0.68
CA ILE A 54 -15.38 -2.07 -1.14
C ILE A 54 -15.06 -1.34 -2.45
N ALA A 55 -13.88 -0.73 -2.54
CA ALA A 55 -13.44 -0.03 -3.75
C ALA A 55 -13.33 -1.00 -4.94
N SER A 56 -12.73 -2.18 -4.75
CA SER A 56 -12.58 -3.19 -5.79
C SER A 56 -13.92 -3.73 -6.29
N LEU A 57 -14.88 -3.96 -5.37
CA LEU A 57 -16.25 -4.37 -5.70
C LEU A 57 -16.98 -3.30 -6.50
N ARG A 58 -16.89 -2.04 -6.08
CA ARG A 58 -17.52 -0.92 -6.77
C ARG A 58 -16.98 -0.77 -8.19
N VAL A 59 -15.65 -0.81 -8.35
CA VAL A 59 -15.03 -0.72 -9.68
C VAL A 59 -15.46 -1.91 -10.54
N LEU A 60 -15.46 -3.14 -10.01
CA LEU A 60 -15.89 -4.32 -10.76
C LEU A 60 -17.37 -4.23 -11.19
N TYR A 61 -18.23 -3.66 -10.34
CA TYR A 61 -19.63 -3.38 -10.66
C TYR A 61 -19.76 -2.34 -11.77
N GLU A 62 -19.02 -1.23 -11.70
CA GLU A 62 -19.00 -0.20 -12.75
C GLU A 62 -18.38 -0.68 -14.08
N LEU A 63 -17.56 -1.73 -14.03
CA LEU A 63 -16.96 -2.38 -15.20
C LEU A 63 -17.90 -3.40 -15.86
N ARG A 64 -18.97 -3.86 -15.20
CA ARG A 64 -19.96 -4.76 -15.82
C ARG A 64 -20.63 -4.08 -17.01
N GLY A 65 -20.75 -4.79 -18.13
CA GLY A 65 -21.42 -4.32 -19.34
C GLY A 65 -20.61 -3.41 -20.27
N LYS A 66 -19.39 -3.00 -19.89
CA LYS A 66 -18.51 -2.23 -20.78
C LYS A 66 -17.71 -3.14 -21.74
N PRO A 67 -17.59 -2.80 -23.03
CA PRO A 67 -16.72 -3.54 -23.95
C PRO A 67 -15.25 -3.37 -23.53
N THR A 68 -14.49 -4.46 -23.60
CA THR A 68 -13.03 -4.48 -23.38
C THR A 68 -12.34 -4.35 -24.73
N ASP A 69 -11.31 -3.51 -24.83
CA ASP A 69 -10.50 -3.43 -26.04
C ASP A 69 -9.73 -4.76 -26.23
N GLY A 70 -9.94 -5.42 -27.37
CA GLY A 70 -9.47 -6.77 -27.69
C GLY A 70 -8.03 -6.84 -28.18
N ASP A 71 -7.10 -6.25 -27.43
CA ASP A 71 -5.67 -6.37 -27.73
C ASP A 71 -5.11 -7.67 -27.12
N GLY A 72 -4.22 -8.37 -27.84
CA GLY A 72 -3.65 -9.65 -27.43
C GLY A 72 -3.02 -9.66 -26.02
N TRP A 73 -2.94 -10.84 -25.39
CA TRP A 73 -2.50 -11.02 -24.00
C TRP A 73 -1.18 -10.31 -23.64
N LEU A 74 -0.17 -10.36 -24.52
CA LEU A 74 1.13 -9.72 -24.28
C LEU A 74 1.07 -8.18 -24.30
N THR A 75 0.36 -7.60 -25.27
CA THR A 75 0.17 -6.14 -25.38
C THR A 75 -0.63 -5.60 -24.20
N SER A 76 -1.62 -6.37 -23.75
CA SER A 76 -2.44 -6.10 -22.58
C SER A 76 -1.63 -6.13 -21.29
N PHE A 77 -0.76 -7.12 -21.11
CA PHE A 77 0.14 -7.19 -19.94
C PHE A 77 1.15 -6.04 -19.90
N LYS A 78 1.74 -5.67 -21.05
CA LYS A 78 2.71 -4.58 -21.12
C LYS A 78 2.08 -3.23 -20.82
N ARG A 79 0.88 -2.96 -21.35
CA ARG A 79 0.10 -1.74 -21.08
C ARG A 79 -0.37 -1.72 -19.62
N PHE A 80 -0.82 -2.85 -19.10
CA PHE A 80 -1.20 -3.01 -17.70
C PHE A 80 -0.05 -2.69 -16.73
N LYS A 81 1.13 -3.28 -16.94
CA LYS A 81 2.31 -3.02 -16.10
C LYS A 81 2.71 -1.55 -16.11
N HIS A 82 2.72 -0.91 -17.29
CA HIS A 82 3.10 0.49 -17.41
C HIS A 82 2.11 1.44 -16.72
N THR A 83 0.81 1.14 -16.83
CA THR A 83 -0.25 2.00 -16.28
C THR A 83 -0.46 1.80 -14.77
N HIS A 84 -0.43 0.56 -14.29
CA HIS A 84 -0.77 0.23 -12.89
C HIS A 84 0.45 0.07 -11.97
N PHE A 85 1.64 -0.20 -12.52
CA PHE A 85 2.90 -0.32 -11.76
C PHE A 85 3.93 0.73 -12.21
N PRO A 86 3.64 2.04 -12.04
CA PRO A 86 4.62 3.07 -12.30
C PRO A 86 5.84 2.86 -11.38
N ARG A 87 7.02 3.24 -11.88
CA ARG A 87 8.33 2.96 -11.25
C ARG A 87 8.40 3.36 -9.77
N HIS A 88 7.74 4.45 -9.39
CA HIS A 88 7.74 4.94 -8.01
C HIS A 88 7.03 3.98 -7.05
N ILE A 89 5.92 3.34 -7.46
CA ILE A 89 5.23 2.34 -6.64
C ILE A 89 6.15 1.15 -6.43
N VAL A 90 6.78 0.64 -7.51
CA VAL A 90 7.67 -0.52 -7.43
C VAL A 90 8.86 -0.25 -6.51
N VAL A 91 9.52 0.91 -6.65
CA VAL A 91 10.65 1.28 -5.78
C VAL A 91 10.20 1.45 -4.35
N PHE A 92 9.06 2.09 -4.11
CA PHE A 92 8.54 2.29 -2.76
C PHE A 92 8.12 0.95 -2.10
N THR A 93 7.50 0.05 -2.85
CA THR A 93 7.17 -1.31 -2.39
C THR A 93 8.44 -2.08 -2.05
N LEU A 94 9.46 -2.03 -2.90
CA LEU A 94 10.75 -2.67 -2.62
C LEU A 94 11.38 -2.11 -1.33
N LEU A 95 11.38 -0.79 -1.19
CA LEU A 95 11.90 -0.11 0.00
C LEU A 95 11.14 -0.53 1.28
N ALA A 96 9.81 -0.67 1.19
CA ALA A 96 8.98 -1.14 2.30
C ALA A 96 9.27 -2.60 2.66
N VAL A 97 9.45 -3.48 1.68
CA VAL A 97 9.85 -4.88 1.91
C VAL A 97 11.23 -4.95 2.54
N THR A 98 12.21 -4.19 2.04
CA THR A 98 13.55 -4.10 2.64
C THR A 98 13.49 -3.63 4.09
N TYR A 99 12.65 -2.64 4.39
CA TYR A 99 12.42 -2.18 5.76
C TYR A 99 11.86 -3.29 6.66
N LEU A 100 10.84 -4.03 6.21
CA LEU A 100 10.26 -5.13 6.99
C LEU A 100 11.29 -6.22 7.33
N VAL A 101 12.18 -6.53 6.38
CA VAL A 101 13.28 -7.47 6.61
C VAL A 101 14.33 -6.86 7.57
N ALA A 102 14.67 -5.57 7.38
CA ALA A 102 15.69 -4.89 8.18
C ALA A 102 15.33 -4.80 9.67
N ILE A 103 14.05 -4.61 10.02
CA ILE A 103 13.58 -4.57 11.41
C ILE A 103 13.93 -5.85 12.18
N GLN A 104 14.06 -7.01 11.51
CA GLN A 104 14.42 -8.25 12.21
C GLN A 104 15.87 -8.27 12.71
N TRP A 105 16.75 -7.45 12.12
CA TRP A 105 18.19 -7.43 12.42
C TRP A 105 18.62 -6.14 13.11
N VAL A 106 17.91 -5.03 12.85
CA VAL A 106 18.24 -3.68 13.30
C VAL A 106 17.05 -3.12 14.06
N SER A 107 17.29 -2.38 15.15
CA SER A 107 16.23 -1.72 15.95
C SER A 107 15.20 -1.00 15.09
N PHE A 108 13.93 -1.09 15.49
CA PHE A 108 12.78 -0.50 14.82
C PHE A 108 13.02 0.99 14.47
N TYR A 109 13.58 1.76 15.39
CA TYR A 109 13.79 3.20 15.22
C TYR A 109 14.80 3.51 14.10
N VAL A 110 15.91 2.77 14.06
CA VAL A 110 16.96 2.96 13.05
C VAL A 110 16.45 2.54 11.68
N SER A 111 15.78 1.38 11.59
CA SER A 111 15.18 0.89 10.35
C SER A 111 14.12 1.87 9.83
N THR A 112 13.26 2.40 10.71
CA THR A 112 12.21 3.37 10.35
C THR A 112 12.80 4.69 9.88
N PHE A 113 13.83 5.21 10.57
CA PHE A 113 14.50 6.43 10.17
C PHE A 113 15.12 6.31 8.78
N LEU A 114 15.87 5.23 8.52
CA LEU A 114 16.51 4.97 7.23
C LEU A 114 15.48 4.79 6.11
N PHE A 115 14.40 4.03 6.38
CA PHE A 115 13.29 3.85 5.46
C PHE A 115 12.66 5.20 5.07
N LEU A 116 12.30 6.02 6.07
CA LEU A 116 11.68 7.32 5.84
C LEU A 116 12.60 8.30 5.13
N MET A 117 13.88 8.33 5.53
CA MET A 117 14.88 9.17 4.88
C MET A 117 15.03 8.79 3.41
N ALA A 118 15.21 7.50 3.10
CA ALA A 118 15.31 7.01 1.73
C ALA A 118 14.04 7.29 0.92
N ALA A 119 12.85 7.07 1.52
CA ALA A 119 11.56 7.35 0.90
C ALA A 119 11.38 8.83 0.55
N VAL A 120 11.68 9.73 1.49
CA VAL A 120 11.53 11.18 1.28
C VAL A 120 12.58 11.71 0.31
N VAL A 121 13.84 11.23 0.38
CA VAL A 121 14.88 11.58 -0.59
C VAL A 121 14.47 11.15 -2.00
N TYR A 122 13.98 9.92 -2.15
CA TYR A 122 13.52 9.40 -3.43
C TYR A 122 12.32 10.19 -3.98
N LEU A 123 11.31 10.45 -3.15
CA LEU A 123 10.09 11.14 -3.58
C LEU A 123 10.30 12.65 -3.82
N ARG A 124 11.17 13.31 -3.04
CA ARG A 124 11.48 14.75 -3.18
C ARG A 124 12.68 15.05 -4.07
N ARG A 125 13.17 14.07 -4.82
CA ARG A 125 14.30 14.21 -5.76
C ARG A 125 15.57 14.80 -5.12
N GLY A 126 16.01 14.23 -3.99
CA GLY A 126 17.36 14.50 -3.47
C GLY A 126 17.49 15.62 -2.42
N LYS A 127 16.40 16.17 -1.89
CA LYS A 127 16.46 17.16 -0.79
C LYS A 127 16.78 16.50 0.55
N VAL A 128 18.03 16.08 0.75
CA VAL A 128 18.50 15.31 1.92
C VAL A 128 18.25 16.05 3.24
N LEU A 129 18.46 17.36 3.29
CA LEU A 129 18.20 18.15 4.51
C LEU A 129 16.72 18.13 4.90
N SER A 130 15.82 18.37 3.93
CA SER A 130 14.37 18.28 4.15
C SER A 130 13.96 16.85 4.53
N ALA A 131 14.63 15.84 3.97
CA ALA A 131 14.36 14.45 4.31
C ALA A 131 14.78 14.13 5.73
N LEU A 132 15.93 14.63 6.20
CA LEU A 132 16.43 14.42 7.55
C LEU A 132 15.49 15.03 8.61
N PHE A 133 15.04 16.27 8.41
CA PHE A 133 14.08 16.89 9.32
C PHE A 133 12.72 16.17 9.27
N ALA A 134 12.23 15.83 8.08
CA ALA A 134 10.94 15.15 7.94
C ALA A 134 10.96 13.74 8.55
N SER A 135 12.02 12.96 8.31
CA SER A 135 12.16 11.61 8.86
C SER A 135 12.31 11.67 10.38
N SER A 136 13.15 12.57 10.91
CA SER A 136 13.31 12.75 12.36
C SER A 136 11.99 13.12 13.03
N ALA A 137 11.25 14.08 12.46
CA ALA A 137 9.95 14.51 12.96
C ALA A 137 8.92 13.37 12.90
N LEU A 138 8.90 12.57 11.83
CA LEU A 138 7.99 11.43 11.73
C LEU A 138 8.34 10.34 12.74
N VAL A 139 9.63 10.00 12.90
CA VAL A 139 10.06 9.01 13.90
C VAL A 139 9.69 9.47 15.30
N LEU A 140 9.86 10.76 15.62
CA LEU A 140 9.42 11.32 16.89
C LEU A 140 7.90 11.22 17.07
N ALA A 141 7.13 11.56 16.03
CA ALA A 141 5.67 11.44 16.06
C ALA A 141 5.22 9.98 16.23
N ILE A 142 5.87 9.04 15.56
CA ILE A 142 5.64 7.59 15.71
C ILE A 142 5.96 7.16 17.14
N TYR A 143 7.12 7.55 17.67
CA TYR A 143 7.50 7.26 19.06
C TYR A 143 6.42 7.73 20.05
N LEU A 144 6.02 9.01 19.94
CA LEU A 144 4.97 9.57 20.80
C LEU A 144 3.64 8.82 20.64
N LEU A 145 3.26 8.47 19.41
CA LEU A 145 2.04 7.72 19.14
C LEU A 145 2.08 6.32 19.77
N PHE A 146 3.20 5.60 19.68
CA PHE A 146 3.33 4.29 20.31
C PHE A 146 3.39 4.34 21.83
N THR A 147 4.10 5.32 22.39
CA THR A 147 4.19 5.49 23.85
C THR A 147 2.87 5.97 24.45
N LEU A 148 2.19 6.94 23.82
CA LEU A 148 0.99 7.56 24.38
C LEU A 148 -0.31 6.83 24.02
N ALA A 149 -0.45 6.38 22.77
CA ALA A 149 -1.70 5.78 22.29
C ALA A 149 -1.73 4.26 22.47
N PHE A 150 -0.58 3.60 22.38
CA PHE A 150 -0.50 2.14 22.45
C PHE A 150 0.13 1.63 23.76
N SER A 151 0.81 2.47 24.57
CA SER A 151 1.50 2.06 25.80
C SER A 151 2.41 0.83 25.63
N VAL A 152 2.91 0.61 24.42
CA VAL A 152 3.81 -0.51 24.07
C VAL A 152 5.19 0.06 23.81
N TYR A 153 6.17 -0.41 24.57
CA TYR A 153 7.58 -0.19 24.27
C TYR A 153 7.97 -1.14 23.14
N LEU A 154 8.29 -0.58 21.97
CA LEU A 154 8.87 -1.34 20.86
C LEU A 154 10.35 -1.61 21.17
N PRO A 155 10.87 -2.83 20.94
CA PRO A 155 12.27 -3.19 21.19
C PRO A 155 13.27 -2.45 20.29
#